data_AF-A0A2N5G0T4-F1
#
_entry.id   AF-A0A2N5G0T4-F1
#
_cell.length_a   1.000
_cell.length_b   1.000
_cell.length_c   1.000
_cell.angle_alpha   90.00
_cell.angle_beta   90.00
_cell.angle_gamma   90.00
#
_symmetry.space_group_name_H-M   'P 1'
#
loop_
_entity.id
_entity.type
_entity.pdbx_description
1 polymer ?
#
loop_
_entity_poly.entity_id
_entity_poly.type
_entity_poly.pdbx_seq_one_letter_code
_entity_poly.pdbx_strand_id
1 'polypeptide(L)' 'MSECQLNHSAEDVKNKYEQQKEHLPSQLQPLMEEFLQKEHTQEILNDVFHLLKKYDLASEDEKEERERRLYLVVNNV' A
#
# COMPACT_ATOMS: atom_id res chain seq x y z
N MET A 1 8.28 12.89 -1.16
CA MET A 1 6.83 12.60 -1.07
C MET A 1 6.16 13.55 -2.04
N SER A 2 5.77 13.06 -3.22
CA SER A 2 5.07 13.89 -4.20
C SER A 2 3.69 14.23 -3.64
N GLU A 3 3.33 15.51 -3.64
CA GLU A 3 1.98 15.95 -3.31
C GLU A 3 1.01 15.28 -4.27
N CYS A 4 0.25 14.28 -3.79
CA CYS A 4 -0.85 13.74 -4.56
C CYS A 4 -1.95 14.80 -4.57
N GLN A 5 -2.26 15.31 -5.76
CA GLN A 5 -3.39 16.23 -5.93
C GLN A 5 -4.74 15.47 -5.98
N LEU A 6 -4.70 14.14 -5.96
CA LEU A 6 -5.86 13.26 -6.01
C LEU A 6 -5.96 12.47 -4.70
N ASN A 7 -7.16 12.50 -4.14
CA ASN A 7 -7.53 11.69 -2.99
C ASN A 7 -7.90 10.28 -3.46
N HIS A 8 -7.13 9.29 -3.02
CA HIS A 8 -7.39 7.89 -3.35
C HIS A 8 -8.44 7.31 -2.40
N SER A 9 -9.45 6.67 -2.98
CA SER A 9 -10.46 5.94 -2.22
C SER A 9 -9.91 4.59 -1.72
N ALA A 10 -10.58 3.97 -0.74
CA ALA A 10 -10.26 2.61 -0.33
C ALA A 10 -10.38 1.61 -1.50
N GLU A 11 -11.29 1.87 -2.45
CA GLU A 11 -11.42 1.08 -3.67
C GLU A 11 -10.21 1.22 -4.59
N ASP A 12 -9.66 2.43 -4.73
CA ASP A 12 -8.41 2.65 -5.49
C ASP A 12 -7.23 1.91 -4.88
N VAL A 13 -7.12 1.93 -3.54
CA VAL A 13 -6.09 1.19 -2.81
C VAL A 13 -6.28 -0.32 -3.00
N LYS A 14 -7.50 -0.82 -2.90
CA LYS A 14 -7.81 -2.24 -3.14
C LYS A 14 -7.45 -2.67 -4.56
N ASN A 15 -7.88 -1.91 -5.56
CA ASN A 15 -7.55 -2.20 -6.97
C ASN A 15 -6.04 -2.18 -7.20
N LYS A 16 -5.33 -1.27 -6.54
CA LYS A 16 -3.87 -1.20 -6.60
C LYS A 16 -3.21 -2.39 -5.91
N TYR A 17 -3.70 -2.79 -4.74
CA TYR A 17 -3.23 -3.97 -4.02
C TYR A 17 -3.38 -5.24 -4.87
N GLU A 18 -4.55 -5.49 -5.44
CA GLU A 18 -4.77 -6.67 -6.29
C GLU A 18 -3.82 -6.72 -7.49
N GLN A 19 -3.51 -5.58 -8.11
CA GLN A 19 -2.51 -5.50 -9.20
C GLN A 19 -1.09 -5.86 -8.77
N GLN A 20 -0.77 -5.68 -7.49
CA GLN A 20 0.58 -5.85 -6.95
C GLN A 20 0.70 -7.10 -6.06
N LYS A 21 -0.42 -7.76 -5.74
CA LYS A 21 -0.53 -8.87 -4.78
C LYS A 21 0.43 -10.01 -5.09
N GLU A 22 0.61 -10.33 -6.37
CA GLU A 22 1.53 -11.38 -6.83
C GLU A 22 3.01 -11.03 -6.62
N HIS A 23 3.33 -9.75 -6.53
CA HIS A 23 4.69 -9.26 -6.28
C HIS A 23 4.96 -8.97 -4.80
N LEU A 24 3.91 -8.84 -3.99
CA LEU A 24 4.03 -8.54 -2.57
C LEU A 24 4.40 -9.78 -1.75
N PRO A 25 5.19 -9.61 -0.67
CA PRO A 25 5.44 -10.66 0.30
C PRO A 25 4.15 -11.24 0.87
N SER A 26 4.10 -12.57 1.01
CA SER A 26 2.96 -13.28 1.61
C SER A 26 2.60 -12.78 3.01
N GLN A 27 3.58 -12.29 3.78
CA GLN A 27 3.37 -11.73 5.12
C GLN A 27 2.55 -10.42 5.13
N LEU A 28 2.57 -9.64 4.05
CA LEU A 28 1.81 -8.39 3.95
C LEU A 28 0.36 -8.60 3.51
N GLN A 29 0.06 -9.74 2.87
CA GLN A 29 -1.28 -10.04 2.36
C GLN A 29 -2.37 -10.03 3.45
N PRO A 30 -2.24 -10.76 4.58
CA PRO A 30 -3.27 -10.75 5.62
C PRO A 30 -3.44 -9.36 6.25
N LEU A 31 -2.34 -8.60 6.41
CA LEU A 31 -2.38 -7.24 6.93
C LEU A 31 -3.09 -6.28 5.96
N MET A 32 -2.92 -6.47 4.65
CA MET A 32 -3.67 -5.70 3.63
C MET A 32 -5.14 -6.03 3.64
N GLU A 33 -5.48 -7.29 3.77
CA GLU A 33 -6.88 -7.71 3.83
C GLU A 33 -7.58 -7.15 5.06
N GLU A 34 -6.92 -7.12 6.23
CA GLU A 34 -7.45 -6.45 7.43
C GLU A 34 -7.53 -4.93 7.25
N PHE A 35 -6.48 -4.31 6.70
CA PHE A 35 -6.45 -2.88 6.40
C PHE A 35 -7.65 -2.47 5.54
N LEU A 36 -7.92 -3.19 4.45
CA LEU A 36 -9.00 -2.88 3.52
C LEU A 36 -10.41 -3.11 4.09
N GLN A 37 -10.55 -3.76 5.24
CA GLN A 37 -11.84 -3.95 5.93
C GLN A 37 -12.19 -2.79 6.87
N LYS A 38 -11.23 -1.94 7.23
CA LYS A 38 -11.42 -0.78 8.11
C LYS A 38 -11.52 0.51 7.29
N GLU A 39 -12.21 1.51 7.84
CA GLU A 39 -12.17 2.86 7.30
C GLU A 39 -10.89 3.57 7.74
N HIS A 40 -10.18 4.19 6.79
CA HIS A 40 -8.93 4.91 7.03
C HIS A 40 -9.03 6.35 6.59
N THR A 41 -8.16 7.20 7.15
CA THR A 41 -8.04 8.59 6.73
C THR A 41 -7.48 8.68 5.31
N GLN A 42 -7.77 9.78 4.62
CA GLN A 42 -7.23 10.04 3.28
C GLN A 42 -5.71 10.04 3.24
N GLU A 43 -5.05 10.51 4.30
CA GLU A 43 -3.59 10.49 4.43
C GLU A 43 -3.06 9.05 4.35
N ILE A 44 -3.63 8.14 5.15
CA ILE A 44 -3.22 6.73 5.18
C ILE A 44 -3.52 6.05 3.83
N LEU A 45 -4.70 6.29 3.25
CA LEU A 45 -5.05 5.72 1.94
C LEU A 45 -4.10 6.18 0.83
N ASN A 46 -3.73 7.47 0.82
CA ASN A 46 -2.79 8.02 -0.14
C ASN A 46 -1.39 7.41 0.06
N ASP A 47 -0.92 7.31 1.30
CA ASP A 47 0.38 6.72 1.60
C ASP A 47 0.48 5.26 1.15
N VAL A 48 -0.51 4.43 1.51
CA VAL A 48 -0.56 3.02 1.07
C VAL A 48 -0.62 2.92 -0.45
N PHE A 49 -1.45 3.74 -1.11
CA PHE A 49 -1.51 3.76 -2.58
C PHE A 49 -0.15 4.07 -3.21
N HIS A 50 0.57 5.07 -2.69
CA HIS A 50 1.88 5.46 -3.22
C HIS A 50 2.95 4.40 -2.99
N LEU A 51 2.92 3.71 -1.86
CA LEU A 51 3.84 2.60 -1.58
C LEU A 51 3.63 1.45 -2.57
N LEU A 52 2.36 1.15 -2.92
CA LEU A 52 2.00 0.13 -3.91
C LEU A 52 2.22 0.59 -5.37
N LYS A 53 2.23 1.90 -5.65
CA LYS A 53 2.33 2.44 -7.01
C LYS A 53 3.66 2.07 -7.67
N LYS A 54 3.60 1.33 -8.80
CA LYS A 54 4.78 0.85 -9.54
C LYS A 54 5.71 -0.02 -8.67
N TYR A 55 5.14 -0.79 -7.74
CA TYR A 55 5.92 -1.68 -6.86
C TYR A 55 6.58 -2.81 -7.66
N ASP A 56 5.85 -3.38 -8.61
CA ASP A 56 6.30 -4.35 -9.62
C ASP A 56 7.55 -3.88 -10.39
N LEU A 57 7.69 -2.58 -10.62
CA LEU A 57 8.80 -1.96 -11.35
C LEU A 57 9.92 -1.41 -10.46
N ALA A 58 9.76 -1.46 -9.13
CA ALA A 58 10.75 -0.95 -8.18
C ALA A 58 11.97 -1.88 -8.12
N SER A 59 13.15 -1.32 -7.81
CA SER A 59 14.32 -2.15 -7.51
C SER A 59 14.12 -2.94 -6.21
N GLU A 60 14.92 -3.98 -5.98
CA GLU A 60 14.81 -4.76 -4.74
C GLU A 60 15.00 -3.89 -3.48
N ASP A 61 15.97 -2.97 -3.47
CA ASP A 61 16.17 -2.02 -2.37
C ASP A 61 14.94 -1.12 -2.13
N GLU A 62 14.32 -0.63 -3.21
CA GLU A 62 13.11 0.18 -3.13
C GLU A 62 11.90 -0.64 -2.68
N LYS A 63 11.77 -1.89 -3.13
CA LYS A 63 10.74 -2.81 -2.68
C LYS A 63 10.86 -3.05 -1.18
N GLU A 64 12.06 -3.37 -0.68
CA GLU A 64 12.28 -3.56 0.75
C GLU A 64 11.91 -2.31 1.57
N GLU A 65 12.27 -1.11 1.10
CA GLU A 65 11.88 0.13 1.78
C GLU A 65 10.36 0.31 1.81
N ARG A 66 9.69 0.03 0.70
CA ARG A 66 8.23 0.09 0.60
C ARG A 66 7.56 -0.96 1.47
N GLU A 67 8.06 -2.18 1.48
CA GLU A 67 7.57 -3.28 2.32
C GLU A 67 7.67 -2.90 3.81
N ARG A 68 8.82 -2.38 4.25
CA ARG A 68 9.02 -1.90 5.63
C ARG A 68 8.00 -0.81 5.98
N ARG A 69 7.77 0.15 5.08
CA ARG A 69 6.79 1.22 5.29
C ARG A 69 5.36 0.71 5.28
N LEU A 70 5.00 -0.17 4.34
CA LEU A 70 3.68 -0.79 4.28
C LEU A 70 3.41 -1.51 5.60
N TYR A 71 4.34 -2.36 6.03
CA TYR A 71 4.22 -3.07 7.31
C TYR A 71 3.95 -2.13 8.47
N LEU A 72 4.71 -1.03 8.59
CA LEU A 72 4.53 -0.05 9.65
C LEU A 72 3.18 0.66 9.57
N VAL A 73 2.71 1.04 8.39
CA VAL A 73 1.44 1.75 8.25
C VAL A 73 0.27 0.82 8.57
N VAL A 74 0.28 -0.39 8.01
CA VAL A 74 -0.90 -1.26 8.04
C VAL A 74 -1.00 -2.14 9.27
N ASN A 75 0.10 -2.32 10.02
CA ASN A 75 0.11 -3.01 11.30
C ASN A 75 -0.28 -2.08 12.47
N ASN A 76 -0.26 -0.75 12.28
CA ASN A 76 -0.49 0.23 13.35
C ASN A 76 -1.83 0.96 13.22
N VAL A 77 -2.78 0.43 12.46
CA VAL A 77 -4.09 1.04 12.15
C VAL A 77 -5.30 0.17 12.51
#